data_AF-A0AA35RV44-F1
#
_entry.id   AF-A0AA35RV44-F1
#
_cell.length_a   1.000
_cell.length_b   1.000
_cell.length_c   1.000
_cell.angle_alpha   90.00
_cell.angle_beta   90.00
_cell.angle_gamma   90.00
#
_symmetry.space_group_name_H-M   'P 1'
#
loop_
_entity.id
_entity.type
_entity.pdbx_description
1 polymer ?
#
loop_
_entity_poly.entity_id
_entity_poly.type
_entity_poly.pdbx_seq_one_letter_code
_entity_poly.pdbx_strand_id
1 'polypeptide(L)'
;MQLGLFNMPLHPPGRLHADTYDEDLELMAYADELGYSEAWIGEHFTTEWENMPAPDLFIARALGVTKNLVMGTGVSLLAFHDPIMIAHRMAMLDHLARGRFFFGIGSGGVPTDSEMFGMDRQSGQQRDRMREAANVILKMWTTDNPADFCHDGEYYTVRLPEARPEMGLAYHMRPYQKPHPPIAVAGSSPSSPTLEVAGEMGWWPMSTLFLHASHLPNHWISYSKGAKAAGREVSRSQWRIAREVYVGETTEQAVADVMNGPPARTFDQYFVPLLGYGQRGLDGIKTSPDLPNSALTARYMLENFWIVGDPDECARQIRELHDHTGGFGNLLMLCHDWGAQGRKGCVRFRCWQPRCSRSWPTLIPTTETTRPLSPPQGGNMFIATNRIKVKTGFGDTLAEMFKARGAVQDHSGFISFELWKMHKTPDHEDFLVVTHWETEEDHHTWTRSDGFRSAHAGGPPDFLLGPGEFHTYEVVHRLEASGAAAAAD
;
A
#
# COMPACT_ATOMS: atom_id res chain seq x y z
N MET A 1 -3.28 5.06 -5.99
CA MET A 1 -2.83 3.96 -5.13
C MET A 1 -3.27 2.64 -5.72
N GLN A 2 -2.45 1.60 -5.63
CA GLN A 2 -2.74 0.22 -6.03
C GLN A 2 -2.83 -0.68 -4.80
N LEU A 3 -3.48 -1.84 -4.93
CA LEU A 3 -3.53 -2.85 -3.88
C LEU A 3 -2.53 -3.97 -4.18
N GLY A 4 -1.86 -4.44 -3.14
CA GLY A 4 -0.99 -5.60 -3.20
C GLY A 4 -1.13 -6.47 -1.96
N LEU A 5 -0.48 -7.62 -1.99
CA LEU A 5 -0.44 -8.57 -0.88
C LEU A 5 0.97 -8.62 -0.27
N PHE A 6 1.02 -8.78 1.04
CA PHE A 6 2.21 -9.17 1.76
C PHE A 6 1.95 -10.56 2.36
N ASN A 7 2.38 -11.59 1.64
CA ASN A 7 2.29 -12.97 2.10
C ASN A 7 3.58 -13.35 2.84
N MET A 8 3.67 -12.90 4.10
CA MET A 8 4.37 -13.71 5.11
C MET A 8 3.43 -14.88 5.31
N PRO A 9 3.71 -16.10 4.84
CA PRO A 9 2.72 -17.17 4.89
C PRO A 9 2.42 -17.47 6.36
N LEU A 10 1.32 -16.93 6.90
CA LEU A 10 1.02 -16.95 8.33
C LEU A 10 0.07 -18.09 8.65
N HIS A 11 0.65 -19.28 8.79
CA HIS A 11 -0.09 -20.51 9.11
C HIS A 11 0.14 -20.93 10.56
N PRO A 12 -0.88 -21.43 11.28
CA PRO A 12 -0.67 -21.96 12.61
C PRO A 12 0.31 -23.16 12.62
N PRO A 13 1.11 -23.31 13.70
CA PRO A 13 1.92 -24.50 13.96
C PRO A 13 1.17 -25.82 13.78
N GLY A 14 1.88 -26.82 13.26
CA GLY A 14 1.35 -28.18 13.06
C GLY A 14 0.52 -28.39 11.79
N ARG A 15 0.31 -27.34 10.97
CA ARG A 15 -0.26 -27.47 9.62
C ARG A 15 0.74 -28.19 8.70
N LEU A 16 0.23 -29.02 7.79
CA LEU A 16 1.07 -29.65 6.77
C LEU A 16 1.52 -28.59 5.78
N HIS A 17 2.83 -28.40 5.61
CA HIS A 17 3.39 -27.39 4.71
C HIS A 17 2.87 -27.48 3.26
N ALA A 18 2.66 -28.70 2.76
CA ALA A 18 2.11 -28.87 1.42
C ALA A 18 0.72 -28.23 1.27
N ASP A 19 -0.16 -28.39 2.28
CA ASP A 19 -1.49 -27.80 2.29
C ASP A 19 -1.42 -26.27 2.36
N THR A 20 -0.52 -25.73 3.19
CA THR A 20 -0.36 -24.28 3.32
C THR A 20 0.12 -23.65 2.01
N TYR A 21 1.05 -24.30 1.31
CA TYR A 21 1.53 -23.83 0.01
C TYR A 21 0.46 -23.91 -1.08
N ASP A 22 -0.41 -24.93 -1.05
CA ASP A 22 -1.52 -25.04 -1.99
C ASP A 22 -2.59 -23.95 -1.71
N GLU A 23 -2.86 -23.64 -0.44
CA GLU A 23 -3.75 -22.54 -0.04
C GLU A 23 -3.20 -21.17 -0.44
N ASP A 24 -1.91 -20.93 -0.23
CA ASP A 24 -1.23 -19.72 -0.70
C ASP A 24 -1.30 -19.59 -2.23
N LEU A 25 -1.17 -20.71 -2.96
CA LEU A 25 -1.26 -20.73 -4.42
C LEU A 25 -2.68 -20.40 -4.90
N GLU A 26 -3.71 -20.96 -4.23
CA GLU A 26 -5.13 -20.59 -4.44
C GLU A 26 -5.33 -19.09 -4.21
N LEU A 27 -4.75 -18.53 -3.15
CA LEU A 27 -4.79 -17.09 -2.87
C LEU A 27 -4.14 -16.26 -3.97
N MET A 28 -2.96 -16.64 -4.47
CA MET A 28 -2.28 -15.90 -5.55
C MET A 28 -3.10 -15.89 -6.84
N ALA A 29 -3.66 -17.04 -7.24
CA ALA A 29 -4.52 -17.14 -8.42
C ALA A 29 -5.76 -16.26 -8.26
N TYR A 30 -6.37 -16.29 -7.09
CA TYR A 30 -7.57 -15.50 -6.81
C TYR A 30 -7.27 -13.99 -6.72
N ALA A 31 -6.14 -13.59 -6.15
CA ALA A 31 -5.69 -12.20 -6.11
C ALA A 31 -5.44 -11.64 -7.53
N ASP A 32 -4.89 -12.45 -8.43
CA ASP A 32 -4.72 -12.11 -9.84
C ASP A 32 -6.08 -11.90 -10.54
N GLU A 33 -7.07 -12.78 -10.29
CA GLU A 33 -8.44 -12.61 -10.79
C GLU A 33 -9.11 -11.33 -10.27
N LEU A 34 -8.82 -10.96 -9.02
CA LEU A 34 -9.28 -9.73 -8.38
C LEU A 34 -8.40 -8.51 -8.71
N GLY A 35 -7.44 -8.64 -9.62
CA GLY A 35 -6.59 -7.55 -10.11
C GLY A 35 -5.77 -6.84 -9.03
N TYR A 36 -5.32 -7.58 -8.01
CA TYR A 36 -4.21 -7.11 -7.19
C TYR A 36 -2.99 -6.88 -8.08
N SER A 37 -2.29 -5.78 -7.83
CA SER A 37 -1.16 -5.37 -8.66
C SER A 37 0.11 -6.15 -8.37
N GLU A 38 0.34 -6.47 -7.08
CA GLU A 38 1.57 -7.12 -6.64
C GLU A 38 1.36 -8.04 -5.43
N ALA A 39 2.21 -9.04 -5.26
CA ALA A 39 2.28 -9.90 -4.08
C ALA A 39 3.74 -10.16 -3.66
N TRP A 40 4.02 -9.98 -2.37
CA TRP A 40 5.36 -10.11 -1.80
C TRP A 40 5.41 -11.34 -0.89
N ILE A 41 6.35 -12.26 -1.14
CA ILE A 41 6.42 -13.57 -0.47
C ILE A 41 7.61 -13.61 0.49
N GLY A 42 7.35 -13.79 1.78
CA GLY A 42 8.35 -13.79 2.85
C GLY A 42 9.32 -14.99 2.81
N GLU A 43 10.50 -14.82 3.42
CA GLU A 43 11.52 -15.87 3.57
C GLU A 43 11.89 -16.03 5.04
N HIS A 44 11.74 -17.26 5.58
CA HIS A 44 12.18 -17.61 6.93
C HIS A 44 12.62 -19.07 7.02
N PHE A 45 13.62 -19.36 7.86
CA PHE A 45 14.23 -20.70 7.95
C PHE A 45 13.86 -21.44 9.24
N THR A 46 13.58 -20.70 10.31
CA THR A 46 13.43 -21.25 11.67
C THR A 46 12.08 -20.97 12.32
N THR A 47 11.09 -20.49 11.56
CA THR A 47 9.76 -20.19 12.10
C THR A 47 8.74 -21.22 11.63
N GLU A 48 7.89 -21.69 12.54
CA GLU A 48 6.78 -22.60 12.19
C GLU A 48 5.61 -21.85 11.56
N TRP A 49 5.42 -20.58 11.92
CA TRP A 49 4.34 -19.75 11.37
C TRP A 49 4.63 -19.35 9.94
N GLU A 50 5.76 -18.65 9.72
CA GLU A 50 6.22 -18.19 8.40
C GLU A 50 7.05 -19.30 7.74
N ASN A 51 6.34 -20.28 7.20
CA ASN A 51 6.90 -21.59 6.89
C ASN A 51 7.53 -21.72 5.48
N MET A 52 8.04 -20.61 4.92
CA MET A 52 8.55 -20.58 3.55
C MET A 52 10.02 -20.14 3.48
N PRO A 53 10.97 -21.09 3.37
CA PRO A 53 12.40 -20.80 3.33
C PRO A 53 12.94 -20.49 1.92
N ALA A 54 12.11 -20.67 0.88
CA ALA A 54 12.51 -20.49 -0.52
C ALA A 54 11.35 -19.86 -1.31
N PRO A 55 11.08 -18.55 -1.13
CA PRO A 55 9.95 -17.88 -1.78
C PRO A 55 10.03 -17.92 -3.30
N ASP A 56 11.23 -17.98 -3.88
CA ASP A 56 11.43 -18.03 -5.32
C ASP A 56 10.87 -19.31 -5.98
N LEU A 57 10.93 -20.45 -5.28
CA LEU A 57 10.29 -21.69 -5.74
C LEU A 57 8.76 -21.56 -5.75
N PHE A 58 8.19 -20.95 -4.71
CA PHE A 58 6.76 -20.68 -4.65
C PHE A 58 6.33 -19.71 -5.74
N ILE A 59 7.06 -18.59 -5.92
CA ILE A 59 6.80 -17.61 -6.98
C ILE A 59 6.85 -18.29 -8.36
N ALA A 60 7.85 -19.14 -8.62
CA ALA A 60 7.93 -19.88 -9.88
C ALA A 60 6.67 -20.74 -10.15
N ARG A 61 6.12 -21.39 -9.11
CA ARG A 61 4.86 -22.14 -9.21
C ARG A 61 3.66 -21.20 -9.42
N ALA A 62 3.58 -20.11 -8.65
CA ALA A 62 2.50 -19.13 -8.71
C ALA A 62 2.45 -18.39 -10.06
N LEU A 63 3.58 -18.18 -10.72
CA LEU A 63 3.65 -17.60 -12.06
C LEU A 63 2.93 -18.46 -13.12
N GLY A 64 2.85 -19.78 -12.88
CA GLY A 64 2.14 -20.72 -13.76
C GLY A 64 0.61 -20.68 -13.65
N VAL A 65 0.07 -20.10 -12.56
CA VAL A 65 -1.37 -20.00 -12.31
C VAL A 65 -1.89 -18.55 -12.28
N THR A 66 -1.02 -17.57 -12.53
CA THR A 66 -1.35 -16.14 -12.59
C THR A 66 -0.99 -15.53 -13.95
N LYS A 67 -1.70 -14.49 -14.36
CA LYS A 67 -1.55 -13.82 -15.66
C LYS A 67 -0.95 -12.42 -15.54
N ASN A 68 -1.40 -11.62 -14.58
CA ASN A 68 -1.06 -10.20 -14.47
C ASN A 68 -0.27 -9.86 -13.21
N LEU A 69 -0.53 -10.57 -12.10
CA LEU A 69 0.06 -10.33 -10.79
C LEU A 69 1.58 -10.29 -10.89
N VAL A 70 2.18 -9.20 -10.40
CA VAL A 70 3.63 -9.07 -10.27
C VAL A 70 4.03 -9.60 -8.90
N MET A 71 4.97 -10.54 -8.84
CA MET A 71 5.38 -11.12 -7.57
C MET A 71 6.77 -10.67 -7.18
N GLY A 72 7.04 -10.57 -5.88
CA GLY A 72 8.38 -10.29 -5.40
C GLY A 72 8.74 -11.07 -4.15
N THR A 73 10.03 -11.22 -3.93
CA THR A 73 10.52 -11.72 -2.64
C THR A 73 10.36 -10.63 -1.61
N GLY A 74 9.66 -10.87 -0.50
CA GLY A 74 9.32 -9.90 0.55
C GLY A 74 9.86 -10.27 1.93
N VAL A 75 11.16 -10.55 2.13
CA VAL A 75 12.30 -10.27 1.24
C VAL A 75 13.26 -11.46 1.20
N SER A 76 14.10 -11.55 0.16
CA SER A 76 15.23 -12.48 0.16
C SER A 76 16.26 -12.03 1.19
N LEU A 77 16.65 -12.91 2.11
CA LEU A 77 17.54 -12.58 3.22
C LEU A 77 19.01 -12.73 2.80
N LEU A 78 19.52 -11.76 2.04
CA LEU A 78 20.83 -11.87 1.34
C LEU A 78 22.02 -12.14 2.26
N ALA A 79 21.91 -11.86 3.56
CA ALA A 79 22.96 -12.18 4.53
C ALA A 79 23.22 -13.70 4.64
N PHE A 80 22.22 -14.54 4.31
CA PHE A 80 22.27 -16.00 4.43
C PHE A 80 22.52 -16.72 3.11
N HIS A 81 22.51 -16.01 1.98
CA HIS A 81 22.68 -16.60 0.64
C HIS A 81 24.07 -16.36 0.07
N ASP A 82 24.54 -17.31 -0.73
CA ASP A 82 25.66 -17.05 -1.64
C ASP A 82 25.19 -16.10 -2.77
N PRO A 83 25.89 -14.98 -3.00
CA PRO A 83 25.45 -13.96 -3.96
C PRO A 83 25.49 -14.44 -5.41
N ILE A 84 26.37 -15.39 -5.77
CA ILE A 84 26.44 -15.97 -7.12
C ILE A 84 25.19 -16.81 -7.36
N MET A 85 24.83 -17.65 -6.39
CA MET A 85 23.67 -18.53 -6.48
C MET A 85 22.37 -17.74 -6.60
N ILE A 86 22.16 -16.75 -5.73
CA ILE A 86 20.92 -15.97 -5.76
C ILE A 86 20.83 -15.06 -7.00
N ALA A 87 21.96 -14.50 -7.48
CA ALA A 87 21.97 -13.72 -8.72
C ALA A 87 21.44 -14.53 -9.91
N HIS A 88 21.85 -15.79 -10.04
CA HIS A 88 21.38 -16.67 -11.11
C HIS A 88 19.93 -17.11 -10.92
N ARG A 89 19.53 -17.46 -9.69
CA ARG A 89 18.16 -17.88 -9.37
C ARG A 89 17.16 -16.77 -9.67
N MET A 90 17.41 -15.54 -9.22
CA MET A 90 16.51 -14.42 -9.46
C MET A 90 16.51 -14.00 -10.94
N ALA A 91 17.64 -14.08 -11.64
CA ALA A 91 17.67 -13.84 -13.08
C ALA A 91 16.80 -14.85 -13.83
N MET A 92 16.92 -16.15 -13.52
CA MET A 92 16.09 -17.19 -14.10
C MET A 92 14.60 -16.98 -13.76
N LEU A 93 14.29 -16.65 -12.51
CA LEU A 93 12.92 -16.38 -12.07
C LEU A 93 12.31 -15.20 -12.83
N ASP A 94 13.07 -14.13 -13.05
CA ASP A 94 12.64 -12.97 -13.83
C ASP A 94 12.34 -13.32 -15.30
N HIS A 95 13.11 -14.23 -15.90
CA HIS A 95 12.81 -14.80 -17.22
C HIS A 95 11.54 -15.65 -17.22
N LEU A 96 11.34 -16.50 -16.22
CA LEU A 96 10.09 -17.27 -16.05
C LEU A 96 8.89 -16.34 -15.89
N ALA A 97 9.07 -15.22 -15.18
CA ALA A 97 8.06 -14.21 -14.95
C ALA A 97 7.79 -13.33 -16.17
N ARG A 98 8.67 -13.34 -17.18
CA ARG A 98 8.70 -12.38 -18.30
C ARG A 98 8.64 -10.93 -17.81
N GLY A 99 9.38 -10.64 -16.74
CA GLY A 99 9.42 -9.33 -16.10
C GLY A 99 8.31 -9.04 -15.09
N ARG A 100 7.40 -9.98 -14.80
CA ARG A 100 6.46 -9.86 -13.67
C ARG A 100 7.11 -10.21 -12.33
N PHE A 101 8.29 -9.65 -12.07
CA PHE A 101 9.06 -9.93 -10.87
C PHE A 101 9.67 -8.67 -10.23
N PHE A 102 9.59 -8.58 -8.91
CA PHE A 102 10.32 -7.61 -8.09
C PHE A 102 11.30 -8.32 -7.15
N PHE A 103 12.50 -7.77 -6.99
CA PHE A 103 13.52 -8.37 -6.13
C PHE A 103 13.60 -7.62 -4.79
N GLY A 104 12.83 -8.05 -3.80
CA GLY A 104 12.94 -7.47 -2.46
C GLY A 104 14.08 -8.11 -1.67
N ILE A 105 14.90 -7.29 -1.02
CA ILE A 105 16.11 -7.73 -0.32
C ILE A 105 16.12 -7.26 1.14
N GLY A 106 16.72 -8.06 2.02
CA GLY A 106 16.83 -7.75 3.44
C GLY A 106 17.98 -8.50 4.12
N SER A 107 18.23 -8.12 5.38
CA SER A 107 19.34 -8.67 6.19
C SER A 107 18.91 -9.79 7.13
N GLY A 108 17.60 -10.02 7.32
CA GLY A 108 17.06 -10.99 8.27
C GLY A 108 16.75 -10.37 9.63
N GLY A 109 15.53 -10.58 10.12
CA GLY A 109 15.05 -10.04 11.40
C GLY A 109 14.84 -11.08 12.51
N VAL A 110 14.72 -12.36 12.14
CA VAL A 110 14.49 -13.45 13.08
C VAL A 110 15.82 -13.87 13.70
N PRO A 111 15.98 -13.83 15.04
CA PRO A 111 17.27 -14.11 15.66
C PRO A 111 17.73 -15.56 15.45
N THR A 112 16.82 -16.53 15.49
CA THR A 112 17.13 -17.95 15.29
C THR A 112 17.60 -18.27 13.86
N ASP A 113 17.14 -17.52 12.85
CA ASP A 113 17.68 -17.62 11.49
C ASP A 113 19.18 -17.24 11.52
N SER A 114 19.54 -16.13 12.16
CA SER A 114 20.95 -15.71 12.28
C SER A 114 21.81 -16.75 13.00
N GLU A 115 21.30 -17.33 14.09
CA GLU A 115 21.99 -18.37 14.85
C GLU A 115 22.21 -19.64 14.01
N MET A 116 21.20 -20.05 13.22
CA MET A 116 21.31 -21.20 12.31
C MET A 116 22.45 -21.04 11.29
N PHE A 117 22.67 -19.81 10.80
CA PHE A 117 23.76 -19.48 9.88
C PHE A 117 25.06 -19.04 10.58
N GLY A 118 25.15 -19.22 11.90
CA GLY A 118 26.36 -18.95 12.68
C GLY A 118 26.71 -17.47 12.83
N MET A 119 25.74 -16.56 12.70
CA MET A 119 25.96 -15.13 12.80
C MET A 119 25.52 -14.56 14.15
N ASP A 120 26.38 -13.73 14.75
CA ASP A 120 26.02 -12.96 15.94
C ASP A 120 25.09 -11.80 15.58
N ARG A 121 23.90 -11.79 16.17
CA ARG A 121 22.89 -10.72 16.02
C ARG A 121 23.41 -9.33 16.45
N GLN A 122 24.32 -9.26 17.42
CA GLN A 122 24.79 -7.99 17.97
C GLN A 122 25.90 -7.35 17.15
N SER A 123 26.59 -8.14 16.33
CA SER A 123 27.73 -7.68 15.51
C SER A 123 27.33 -6.68 14.42
N GLY A 124 26.08 -6.74 13.92
CA GLY A 124 25.64 -6.00 12.74
C GLY A 124 26.08 -6.62 11.40
N GLN A 125 26.81 -7.73 11.43
CA GLN A 125 27.36 -8.44 10.27
C GLN A 125 26.32 -8.76 9.19
N GLN A 126 25.06 -9.00 9.56
CA GLN A 126 23.99 -9.31 8.61
C GLN A 126 23.78 -8.16 7.62
N ARG A 127 23.85 -6.90 8.08
CA ARG A 127 23.68 -5.72 7.23
C ARG A 127 24.86 -5.54 6.29
N ASP A 128 26.07 -5.80 6.77
CA ASP A 128 27.29 -5.66 5.97
C ASP A 128 27.37 -6.75 4.90
N ARG A 129 27.07 -8.00 5.26
CA ARG A 129 26.92 -9.12 4.31
C ARG A 129 25.84 -8.85 3.26
N MET A 130 24.67 -8.36 3.66
CA MET A 130 23.60 -8.01 2.72
C MET A 130 24.05 -6.94 1.72
N ARG A 131 24.75 -5.88 2.19
CA ARG A 131 25.27 -4.82 1.32
C ARG A 131 26.31 -5.35 0.33
N GLU A 132 27.25 -6.16 0.80
CA GLU A 132 28.26 -6.76 -0.06
C GLU A 132 27.63 -7.70 -1.09
N ALA A 133 26.70 -8.57 -0.66
CA ALA A 133 25.97 -9.47 -1.55
C ALA A 133 25.18 -8.70 -2.63
N ALA A 134 24.43 -7.65 -2.24
CA ALA A 134 23.70 -6.82 -3.19
C ALA A 134 24.61 -6.17 -4.24
N ASN A 135 25.80 -5.69 -3.83
CA ASN A 135 26.78 -5.14 -4.75
C ASN A 135 27.29 -6.19 -5.75
N VAL A 136 27.65 -7.39 -5.27
CA VAL A 136 28.06 -8.51 -6.13
C VAL A 136 26.96 -8.85 -7.15
N ILE A 137 25.71 -9.01 -6.70
CA ILE A 137 24.57 -9.32 -7.56
C ILE A 137 24.39 -8.25 -8.64
N LEU A 138 24.43 -6.97 -8.25
CA LEU A 138 24.29 -5.86 -9.20
C LEU A 138 25.43 -5.82 -10.22
N LYS A 139 26.68 -6.03 -9.82
CA LYS A 139 27.81 -6.14 -10.77
C LYS A 139 27.58 -7.26 -11.77
N MET A 140 27.17 -8.44 -11.30
CA MET A 140 26.90 -9.58 -12.19
C MET A 140 25.81 -9.28 -13.22
N TRP A 141 24.76 -8.53 -12.83
CA TRP A 141 23.64 -8.22 -13.71
C TRP A 141 23.87 -7.03 -14.65
N THR A 142 24.68 -6.07 -14.26
CA THR A 142 24.76 -4.77 -14.94
C THR A 142 26.06 -4.51 -15.67
N THR A 143 27.13 -5.22 -15.33
CA THR A 143 28.43 -5.04 -15.99
C THR A 143 28.51 -5.79 -17.31
N ASP A 144 28.90 -5.09 -18.38
CA ASP A 144 29.08 -5.68 -19.71
C ASP A 144 30.33 -6.55 -19.83
N ASN A 145 31.45 -6.12 -19.26
CA ASN A 145 32.69 -6.89 -19.22
C ASN A 145 32.71 -7.86 -18.02
N PRO A 146 32.78 -9.19 -18.24
CA PRO A 146 32.82 -10.17 -17.16
C PRO A 146 33.93 -9.94 -16.12
N ALA A 147 35.05 -9.35 -16.52
CA ALA A 147 36.13 -9.05 -15.59
C ALA A 147 35.72 -8.06 -14.48
N ASP A 148 34.74 -7.19 -14.69
CA ASP A 148 34.35 -6.18 -13.69
C ASP A 148 33.29 -6.68 -12.70
N PHE A 149 32.77 -7.90 -12.85
CA PHE A 149 32.00 -8.55 -11.78
C PHE A 149 32.84 -9.41 -10.84
N CYS A 150 34.14 -9.59 -11.11
CA CYS A 150 35.06 -10.14 -10.11
C CYS A 150 34.99 -9.34 -8.81
N HIS A 151 35.06 -10.06 -7.69
CA HIS A 151 34.92 -9.45 -6.37
C HIS A 151 35.80 -10.20 -5.37
N ASP A 152 36.53 -9.45 -4.57
CA ASP A 152 37.34 -9.97 -3.47
C ASP A 152 37.05 -9.09 -2.26
N GLY A 153 35.96 -9.43 -1.56
CA GLY A 153 35.46 -8.67 -0.44
C GLY A 153 35.73 -9.34 0.90
N GLU A 154 35.14 -8.79 1.95
CA GLU A 154 35.30 -9.32 3.30
C GLU A 154 34.54 -10.63 3.48
N TYR A 155 33.37 -10.73 2.85
CA TYR A 155 32.46 -11.87 3.03
C TYR A 155 32.40 -12.80 1.83
N TYR A 156 32.57 -12.27 0.62
CA TYR A 156 32.39 -13.03 -0.61
C TYR A 156 33.56 -12.86 -1.58
N THR A 157 33.88 -13.95 -2.26
CA THR A 157 34.86 -13.98 -3.33
C THR A 157 34.20 -14.50 -4.60
N VAL A 158 34.20 -13.69 -5.66
CA VAL A 158 33.71 -14.06 -7.00
C VAL A 158 34.87 -14.01 -7.97
N ARG A 159 35.12 -15.15 -8.63
CA ARG A 159 36.19 -15.30 -9.63
C ARG A 159 35.59 -15.48 -11.02
N LEU A 160 36.30 -14.99 -12.03
CA LEU A 160 35.97 -15.24 -13.42
C LEU A 160 36.44 -16.66 -13.81
N PRO A 161 35.55 -17.55 -14.29
CA PRO A 161 35.97 -18.82 -14.84
C PRO A 161 36.70 -18.62 -16.18
N GLU A 162 37.54 -19.57 -16.55
CA GLU A 162 38.24 -19.54 -17.83
C GLU A 162 37.23 -19.61 -19.00
N ALA A 163 37.21 -18.58 -19.86
CA ALA A 163 36.27 -18.52 -20.96
C ALA A 163 36.63 -19.50 -22.09
N ARG A 164 35.60 -20.14 -22.67
CA ARG A 164 35.68 -20.90 -23.92
C ARG A 164 34.57 -20.40 -24.86
N PRO A 165 34.78 -19.26 -25.54
CA PRO A 165 33.74 -18.61 -26.34
C PRO A 165 33.14 -19.50 -27.43
N GLU A 166 33.96 -20.39 -28.01
CA GLU A 166 33.55 -21.36 -29.02
C GLU A 166 32.53 -22.39 -28.51
N MET A 167 32.46 -22.59 -27.19
CA MET A 167 31.47 -23.46 -26.53
C MET A 167 30.44 -22.67 -25.71
N GLY A 168 30.56 -21.34 -25.63
CA GLY A 168 29.74 -20.51 -24.76
C GLY A 168 29.98 -20.74 -23.26
N LEU A 169 31.13 -21.29 -22.85
CA LEU A 169 31.46 -21.47 -21.42
C LEU A 169 32.00 -20.16 -20.84
N ALA A 170 31.70 -19.93 -19.55
CA ALA A 170 31.79 -18.64 -18.84
C ALA A 170 30.63 -17.66 -19.12
N TYR A 171 29.52 -18.14 -19.70
CA TYR A 171 28.26 -17.40 -19.73
C TYR A 171 27.65 -17.27 -18.34
N HIS A 172 27.22 -16.06 -17.97
CA HIS A 172 26.42 -15.78 -16.79
C HIS A 172 25.05 -15.24 -17.17
N MET A 173 24.00 -15.77 -16.55
CA MET A 173 22.64 -15.33 -16.84
C MET A 173 22.38 -13.95 -16.23
N ARG A 174 21.91 -13.01 -17.05
CA ARG A 174 21.39 -11.72 -16.60
C ARG A 174 19.86 -11.74 -16.57
N PRO A 175 19.21 -10.89 -15.75
CA PRO A 175 17.77 -10.81 -15.68
C PRO A 175 17.13 -10.40 -17.01
N TYR A 176 15.84 -10.73 -17.14
CA TYR A 176 14.99 -10.34 -18.26
C TYR A 176 14.80 -8.82 -18.30
N GLN A 177 14.46 -8.23 -17.15
CA GLN A 177 14.33 -6.79 -16.96
C GLN A 177 15.71 -6.12 -16.98
N LYS A 178 15.77 -4.91 -17.55
CA LYS A 178 16.99 -4.10 -17.64
C LYS A 178 16.85 -2.81 -16.82
N PRO A 179 17.90 -2.37 -16.10
CA PRO A 179 19.18 -3.07 -15.91
C PRO A 179 19.07 -4.32 -15.02
N HIS A 180 18.04 -4.40 -14.19
CA HIS A 180 17.69 -5.52 -13.32
C HIS A 180 16.20 -5.42 -12.94
N PRO A 181 15.60 -6.43 -12.28
CA PRO A 181 14.26 -6.30 -11.71
C PRO A 181 14.20 -5.15 -10.71
N PRO A 182 13.08 -4.41 -10.59
CA PRO A 182 12.95 -3.41 -9.53
C PRO A 182 13.27 -4.00 -8.17
N ILE A 183 14.16 -3.34 -7.43
CA ILE A 183 14.59 -3.78 -6.11
C ILE A 183 13.80 -3.03 -5.06
N ALA A 184 13.34 -3.72 -4.02
CA ALA A 184 12.67 -3.12 -2.87
C ALA A 184 13.38 -3.49 -1.56
N VAL A 185 13.27 -2.62 -0.56
CA VAL A 185 13.82 -2.88 0.78
C VAL A 185 12.83 -2.50 1.87
N ALA A 186 12.79 -3.31 2.93
CA ALA A 186 11.94 -3.06 4.08
C ALA A 186 12.63 -2.13 5.10
N GLY A 187 11.88 -1.15 5.60
CA GLY A 187 12.24 -0.29 6.72
C GLY A 187 11.31 -0.55 7.91
N SER A 188 11.88 -0.54 9.12
CA SER A 188 11.13 -0.78 10.36
C SER A 188 11.37 0.26 11.47
N SER A 189 12.40 1.09 11.37
CA SER A 189 12.69 2.15 12.36
C SER A 189 12.17 3.50 11.88
N PRO A 190 11.54 4.33 12.75
CA PRO A 190 10.96 5.62 12.36
C PRO A 190 11.86 6.47 11.45
N SER A 191 13.15 6.58 11.82
CA SER A 191 14.19 7.12 10.94
C SER A 191 15.06 5.96 10.48
N SER A 192 14.86 5.46 9.26
CA SER A 192 15.51 4.24 8.79
C SER A 192 16.74 4.54 7.92
N PRO A 193 17.97 4.22 8.37
CA PRO A 193 19.16 4.31 7.52
C PRO A 193 19.10 3.39 6.30
N THR A 194 18.38 2.26 6.42
CA THR A 194 18.14 1.35 5.28
C THR A 194 17.36 2.04 4.17
N LEU A 195 16.34 2.84 4.52
CA LEU A 195 15.56 3.57 3.53
C LEU A 195 16.33 4.77 2.95
N GLU A 196 17.22 5.38 3.71
CA GLU A 196 18.14 6.38 3.16
C GLU A 196 19.01 5.77 2.05
N VAL A 197 19.63 4.61 2.31
CA VAL A 197 20.39 3.87 1.29
C VAL A 197 19.52 3.44 0.11
N ALA A 198 18.28 3.03 0.37
CA ALA A 198 17.32 2.74 -0.71
C ALA A 198 17.15 3.93 -1.66
N GLY A 199 17.03 5.13 -1.09
CA GLY A 199 16.97 6.38 -1.85
C GLY A 199 18.20 6.61 -2.70
N GLU A 200 19.39 6.47 -2.12
CA GLU A 200 20.67 6.62 -2.83
C GLU A 200 20.78 5.65 -4.02
N MET A 201 20.31 4.41 -3.82
CA MET A 201 20.37 3.34 -4.82
C MET A 201 19.20 3.35 -5.80
N GLY A 202 18.15 4.13 -5.55
CA GLY A 202 16.92 4.14 -6.35
C GLY A 202 16.05 2.88 -6.17
N TRP A 203 16.16 2.20 -5.03
CA TRP A 203 15.35 1.03 -4.66
C TRP A 203 14.05 1.45 -3.99
N TRP A 204 12.99 0.68 -4.18
CA TRP A 204 11.67 1.03 -3.65
C TRP A 204 11.58 0.83 -2.13
N PRO A 205 11.09 1.84 -1.38
CA PRO A 205 10.91 1.71 0.05
C PRO A 205 9.64 0.90 0.37
N MET A 206 9.73 0.03 1.37
CA MET A 206 8.60 -0.69 1.94
C MET A 206 8.54 -0.46 3.44
N SER A 207 7.45 0.12 3.94
CA SER A 207 7.21 0.32 5.36
C SER A 207 6.54 -0.90 5.97
N THR A 208 7.11 -1.43 7.05
CA THR A 208 6.54 -2.56 7.81
C THR A 208 5.15 -2.25 8.39
N LEU A 209 4.34 -3.30 8.57
CA LEU A 209 3.02 -3.24 9.22
C LEU A 209 3.04 -2.73 10.66
N PHE A 210 4.18 -2.89 11.33
CA PHE A 210 4.39 -2.52 12.73
C PHE A 210 4.82 -1.07 12.92
N LEU A 211 5.01 -0.30 11.83
CA LEU A 211 5.34 1.10 11.95
C LEU A 211 4.07 1.94 12.07
N HIS A 212 3.92 2.59 13.22
CA HIS A 212 2.77 3.44 13.51
C HIS A 212 2.66 4.59 12.49
N ALA A 213 1.42 5.00 12.20
CA ALA A 213 1.13 5.97 11.14
C ALA A 213 1.90 7.29 11.31
N SER A 214 2.04 7.77 12.56
CA SER A 214 2.78 9.00 12.90
C SER A 214 4.26 8.99 12.49
N HIS A 215 4.84 7.81 12.26
CA HIS A 215 6.24 7.67 11.87
C HIS A 215 6.42 7.38 10.38
N LEU A 216 5.35 7.05 9.64
CA LEU A 216 5.45 6.80 8.20
C LEU A 216 6.01 7.99 7.41
N PRO A 217 5.64 9.27 7.68
CA PRO A 217 6.25 10.39 6.97
C PRO A 217 7.78 10.43 7.08
N ASN A 218 8.34 9.98 8.21
CA ASN A 218 9.79 9.94 8.44
C ASN A 218 10.50 8.94 7.51
N HIS A 219 9.86 7.81 7.16
CA HIS A 219 10.38 6.89 6.16
C HIS A 219 10.56 7.58 4.79
N TRP A 220 9.56 8.35 4.35
CA TRP A 220 9.66 9.07 3.09
C TRP A 220 10.72 10.19 3.15
N ILE A 221 10.88 10.85 4.30
CA ILE A 221 11.95 11.82 4.53
C ILE A 221 13.33 11.16 4.41
N SER A 222 13.57 10.03 5.09
CA SER A 222 14.82 9.27 4.99
C SER A 222 15.10 8.84 3.55
N TYR A 223 14.11 8.27 2.86
CA TYR A 223 14.23 7.87 1.46
C TYR A 223 14.56 9.04 0.54
N SER A 224 13.83 10.15 0.67
CA SER A 224 14.04 11.34 -0.15
C SER A 224 15.40 11.99 0.10
N LYS A 225 15.91 11.94 1.34
CA LYS A 225 17.24 12.45 1.69
C LYS A 225 18.34 11.70 0.92
N GLY A 226 18.32 10.36 0.94
CA GLY A 226 19.28 9.55 0.21
C GLY A 226 19.17 9.73 -1.30
N ALA A 227 17.95 9.76 -1.84
CA ALA A 227 17.72 10.02 -3.25
C ALA A 227 18.29 11.37 -3.69
N LYS A 228 18.04 12.43 -2.91
CA LYS A 228 18.57 13.78 -3.17
C LYS A 228 20.10 13.80 -3.13
N ALA A 229 20.73 13.10 -2.19
CA ALA A 229 22.18 13.01 -2.10
C ALA A 229 22.81 12.36 -3.35
N ALA A 230 22.11 11.39 -3.95
CA ALA A 230 22.50 10.75 -5.21
C ALA A 230 21.98 11.46 -6.48
N GLY A 231 21.36 12.65 -6.36
CA GLY A 231 20.81 13.40 -7.48
C GLY A 231 19.65 12.70 -8.20
N ARG A 232 18.88 11.88 -7.47
CA ARG A 232 17.77 11.08 -8.02
C ARG A 232 16.42 11.73 -7.77
N GLU A 233 15.57 11.69 -8.80
CA GLU A 233 14.16 11.95 -8.66
C GLU A 233 13.44 10.69 -8.18
N VAL A 234 12.52 10.85 -7.24
CA VAL A 234 11.73 9.75 -6.67
C VAL A 234 10.25 10.08 -6.69
N SER A 235 9.44 9.04 -6.83
CA SER A 235 7.98 9.16 -6.86
C SER A 235 7.37 8.39 -5.71
N ARG A 236 6.36 8.98 -5.05
CA ARG A 236 5.58 8.29 -4.01
C ARG A 236 4.87 7.04 -4.52
N SER A 237 4.65 6.94 -5.83
CA SER A 237 4.16 5.71 -6.48
C SER A 237 5.08 4.49 -6.27
N GLN A 238 6.33 4.70 -5.89
CA GLN A 238 7.30 3.66 -5.56
C GLN A 238 7.21 3.21 -4.10
N TRP A 239 6.47 3.91 -3.24
CA TRP A 239 6.40 3.59 -1.83
C TRP A 239 5.28 2.58 -1.53
N ARG A 240 5.66 1.52 -0.82
CA ARG A 240 4.75 0.49 -0.31
C ARG A 240 4.58 0.61 1.19
N ILE A 241 3.35 0.47 1.66
CA ILE A 241 3.02 0.46 3.09
C ILE A 241 2.22 -0.81 3.38
N ALA A 242 2.75 -1.66 4.26
CA ALA A 242 2.04 -2.86 4.71
C ALA A 242 1.06 -2.54 5.84
N ARG A 243 -0.13 -3.13 5.81
CA ARG A 243 -1.16 -3.03 6.85
C ARG A 243 -1.94 -4.33 6.96
N GLU A 244 -2.44 -4.60 8.16
CA GLU A 244 -3.56 -5.52 8.33
C GLU A 244 -4.81 -4.85 7.75
N VAL A 245 -5.54 -5.54 6.87
CA VAL A 245 -6.75 -5.00 6.26
C VAL A 245 -7.83 -6.07 6.23
N TYR A 246 -8.97 -5.82 6.88
CA TYR A 246 -10.12 -6.71 6.86
C TYR A 246 -11.43 -5.96 6.63
N VAL A 247 -12.17 -6.37 5.60
CA VAL A 247 -13.45 -5.75 5.20
C VAL A 247 -14.60 -6.71 5.49
N GLY A 248 -15.46 -6.35 6.44
CA GLY A 248 -16.70 -7.06 6.76
C GLY A 248 -17.93 -6.48 6.05
N GLU A 249 -19.10 -7.09 6.24
CA GLU A 249 -20.37 -6.49 5.76
C GLU A 249 -20.79 -5.30 6.63
N THR A 250 -20.51 -5.36 7.93
CA THR A 250 -20.63 -4.23 8.86
C THR A 250 -19.33 -4.08 9.63
N THR A 251 -19.09 -2.88 10.17
CA THR A 251 -17.92 -2.62 11.00
C THR A 251 -17.89 -3.49 12.25
N GLU A 252 -19.04 -3.74 12.89
CA GLU A 252 -19.14 -4.62 14.06
C GLU A 252 -18.77 -6.07 13.72
N GLN A 253 -19.23 -6.57 12.56
CA GLN A 253 -18.85 -7.90 12.10
C GLN A 253 -17.34 -7.96 11.83
N ALA A 254 -16.80 -6.97 11.11
CA ALA A 254 -15.38 -6.91 10.78
C ALA A 254 -14.49 -6.97 12.04
N VAL A 255 -14.84 -6.17 13.04
CA VAL A 255 -14.15 -6.17 14.34
C VAL A 255 -14.29 -7.51 15.04
N ALA A 256 -15.48 -8.12 15.05
CA ALA A 256 -15.68 -9.43 15.67
C ALA A 256 -14.85 -10.53 14.98
N ASP A 257 -14.79 -10.50 13.64
CA ASP A 257 -14.05 -11.49 12.84
C ASP A 257 -12.55 -11.42 13.11
N VAL A 258 -11.94 -10.22 13.10
CA VAL A 258 -10.50 -10.10 13.34
C VAL A 258 -10.11 -10.41 14.79
N MET A 259 -10.95 -10.03 15.75
CA MET A 259 -10.69 -10.22 17.18
C MET A 259 -10.86 -11.68 17.63
N ASN A 260 -11.70 -12.45 16.95
CA ASN A 260 -11.90 -13.88 17.21
C ASN A 260 -11.23 -14.77 16.16
N GLY A 261 -10.47 -14.17 15.24
CA GLY A 261 -9.95 -14.82 14.05
C GLY A 261 -8.43 -14.87 13.97
N PRO A 262 -7.90 -15.15 12.76
CA PRO A 262 -6.47 -15.22 12.51
C PRO A 262 -5.66 -13.96 12.87
N PRO A 263 -6.13 -12.71 12.64
CA PRO A 263 -5.32 -11.54 12.98
C PRO A 263 -4.99 -11.45 14.47
N ALA A 264 -6.00 -11.55 15.35
CA ALA A 264 -5.78 -11.54 16.80
C ALA A 264 -4.95 -12.74 17.26
N ARG A 265 -5.28 -13.95 16.79
CA ARG A 265 -4.53 -15.17 17.12
C ARG A 265 -3.05 -15.04 16.76
N THR A 266 -2.75 -14.60 15.55
CA THR A 266 -1.38 -14.47 15.05
C THR A 266 -0.63 -13.40 15.81
N PHE A 267 -1.28 -12.26 16.10
CA PHE A 267 -0.64 -11.21 16.86
C PHE A 267 -0.26 -11.67 18.27
N ASP A 268 -1.20 -12.27 19.00
CA ASP A 268 -0.99 -12.67 20.39
C ASP A 268 -0.06 -13.89 20.51
N GLN A 269 -0.19 -14.89 19.63
CA GLN A 269 0.56 -16.15 19.73
C GLN A 269 1.91 -16.14 19.01
N TYR A 270 2.10 -15.25 18.03
CA TYR A 270 3.32 -15.21 17.23
C TYR A 270 4.05 -13.88 17.28
N PHE A 271 3.40 -12.78 16.89
CA PHE A 271 4.11 -11.49 16.78
C PHE A 271 4.54 -10.93 18.13
N VAL A 272 3.72 -10.99 19.17
CA VAL A 272 4.10 -10.51 20.51
C VAL A 272 5.34 -11.25 21.05
N PRO A 273 5.38 -12.61 21.07
CA PRO A 273 6.59 -13.34 21.44
C PRO A 273 7.80 -13.03 20.55
N LEU A 274 7.62 -13.01 19.22
CA LEU A 274 8.71 -12.79 18.26
C LEU A 274 9.33 -11.39 18.43
N LEU A 275 8.51 -10.35 18.45
CA LEU A 275 8.96 -8.97 18.60
C LEU A 275 9.59 -8.76 19.97
N GLY A 276 9.03 -9.38 21.03
CA GLY A 276 9.59 -9.35 22.37
C GLY A 276 10.98 -10.00 22.49
N TYR A 277 11.26 -11.02 21.68
CA TYR A 277 12.57 -11.69 21.62
C TYR A 277 13.61 -10.91 20.77
N GLY A 278 13.13 -10.11 19.80
CA GLY A 278 13.93 -9.27 18.93
C GLY A 278 14.70 -8.15 19.65
N GLN A 279 15.72 -7.59 18.99
CA GLN A 279 16.59 -6.57 19.59
C GLN A 279 15.86 -5.28 20.03
N ARG A 280 14.80 -4.90 19.32
CA ARG A 280 14.03 -3.68 19.63
C ARG A 280 12.92 -3.93 20.66
N GLY A 281 12.67 -5.20 21.01
CA GLY A 281 11.54 -5.59 21.83
C GLY A 281 10.21 -5.09 21.26
N LEU A 282 9.22 -5.01 22.15
CA LEU A 282 7.89 -4.48 21.83
C LEU A 282 7.85 -2.95 21.79
N ASP A 283 8.92 -2.25 22.16
CA ASP A 283 8.95 -0.78 22.15
C ASP A 283 8.78 -0.21 20.74
N GLY A 284 9.13 -0.98 19.71
CA GLY A 284 8.98 -0.57 18.31
C GLY A 284 7.53 -0.37 17.86
N ILE A 285 6.55 -0.92 18.57
CA ILE A 285 5.11 -0.81 18.25
C ILE A 285 4.34 0.07 19.22
N LYS A 286 5.00 0.64 20.23
CA LYS A 286 4.35 1.52 21.19
C LYS A 286 4.12 2.91 20.60
N THR A 287 2.91 3.43 20.78
CA THR A 287 2.53 4.81 20.43
C THR A 287 3.01 5.85 21.45
N SER A 288 3.37 5.41 22.65
CA SER A 288 3.97 6.22 23.70
C SER A 288 5.00 5.40 24.49
N PRO A 289 6.14 5.98 24.90
CA PRO A 289 7.16 5.29 25.69
C PRO A 289 6.64 4.66 26.99
N ASP A 290 5.63 5.26 27.61
CA ASP A 290 5.12 4.87 28.92
C ASP A 290 4.12 3.69 28.87
N LEU A 291 3.74 3.22 27.68
CA LEU A 291 2.81 2.10 27.54
C LEU A 291 3.46 0.80 28.06
N PRO A 292 2.80 0.08 28.99
CA PRO A 292 3.29 -1.21 29.44
C PRO A 292 3.14 -2.25 28.33
N ASN A 293 4.06 -3.23 28.28
CA ASN A 293 4.01 -4.29 27.26
C ASN A 293 2.70 -5.09 27.29
N SER A 294 2.07 -5.22 28.46
CA SER A 294 0.76 -5.88 28.61
C SER A 294 -0.39 -5.17 27.92
N ALA A 295 -0.24 -3.89 27.56
CA ALA A 295 -1.23 -3.15 26.78
C ALA A 295 -1.20 -3.53 25.29
N LEU A 296 -0.12 -4.15 24.81
CA LEU A 296 0.09 -4.48 23.40
C LEU A 296 -0.65 -5.77 23.06
N THR A 297 -1.94 -5.63 22.81
CA THR A 297 -2.89 -6.69 22.49
C THR A 297 -3.40 -6.57 21.05
N ALA A 298 -4.08 -7.59 20.54
CA ALA A 298 -4.82 -7.46 19.28
C ALA A 298 -5.77 -6.25 19.25
N ARG A 299 -6.40 -5.89 20.38
CA ARG A 299 -7.26 -4.70 20.48
C ARG A 299 -6.46 -3.42 20.29
N TYR A 300 -5.28 -3.32 20.89
CA TYR A 300 -4.37 -2.20 20.68
C TYR A 300 -3.98 -2.07 19.20
N MET A 301 -3.71 -3.18 18.54
CA MET A 301 -3.39 -3.17 17.11
C MET A 301 -4.58 -2.72 16.25
N LEU A 302 -5.78 -3.18 16.56
CA LEU A 302 -7.02 -2.74 15.92
C LEU A 302 -7.21 -1.22 16.02
N GLU A 303 -6.92 -0.64 17.17
CA GLU A 303 -7.14 0.79 17.44
C GLU A 303 -6.07 1.71 16.82
N ASN A 304 -4.86 1.20 16.56
CA ASN A 304 -3.71 2.04 16.21
C ASN A 304 -3.04 1.69 14.87
N PHE A 305 -3.28 0.51 14.30
CA PHE A 305 -2.52 0.00 13.14
C PHE A 305 -3.39 -0.62 12.06
N TRP A 306 -4.38 -1.43 12.43
CA TRP A 306 -5.15 -2.21 11.48
C TRP A 306 -6.22 -1.37 10.79
N ILE A 307 -6.54 -1.75 9.55
CA ILE A 307 -7.63 -1.15 8.78
C ILE A 307 -8.78 -2.15 8.76
N VAL A 308 -9.76 -1.97 9.65
CA VAL A 308 -10.84 -2.92 9.85
C VAL A 308 -12.17 -2.19 9.91
N GLY A 309 -13.16 -2.70 9.17
CA GLY A 309 -14.49 -2.12 9.12
C GLY A 309 -15.35 -2.69 7.99
N ASP A 310 -16.50 -2.06 7.77
CA ASP A 310 -17.21 -2.18 6.51
C ASP A 310 -16.48 -1.42 5.37
N PRO A 311 -16.95 -1.49 4.11
CA PRO A 311 -16.25 -0.86 3.00
C PRO A 311 -16.04 0.65 3.15
N ASP A 312 -17.00 1.38 3.73
CA ASP A 312 -16.92 2.84 3.85
C ASP A 312 -15.91 3.22 4.94
N GLU A 313 -15.93 2.48 6.05
CA GLU A 313 -15.00 2.67 7.16
C GLU A 313 -13.54 2.34 6.77
N CYS A 314 -13.31 1.22 6.08
CA CYS A 314 -11.98 0.92 5.54
C CYS A 314 -11.53 1.98 4.53
N ALA A 315 -12.42 2.46 3.65
CA ALA A 315 -12.07 3.50 2.69
C ALA A 315 -11.74 4.84 3.38
N ARG A 316 -12.39 5.17 4.50
CA ARG A 316 -12.08 6.35 5.33
C ARG A 316 -10.67 6.22 5.92
N GLN A 317 -10.38 5.11 6.61
CA GLN A 317 -9.07 4.87 7.23
C GLN A 317 -7.92 4.86 6.21
N ILE A 318 -8.13 4.28 5.02
CA ILE A 318 -7.14 4.30 3.93
C ILE A 318 -6.89 5.73 3.44
N ARG A 319 -7.94 6.55 3.27
CA ARG A 319 -7.81 7.96 2.87
C ARG A 319 -7.04 8.75 3.92
N GLU A 320 -7.36 8.58 5.19
CA GLU A 320 -6.64 9.24 6.29
C GLU A 320 -5.16 8.86 6.31
N LEU A 321 -4.84 7.57 6.15
CA LEU A 321 -3.46 7.12 6.04
C LEU A 321 -2.75 7.72 4.82
N HIS A 322 -3.42 7.76 3.66
CA HIS A 322 -2.88 8.31 2.43
C HIS A 322 -2.62 9.81 2.56
N ASP A 323 -3.56 10.57 3.12
CA ASP A 323 -3.44 12.01 3.30
C ASP A 323 -2.38 12.34 4.36
N HIS A 324 -2.38 11.63 5.49
CA HIS A 324 -1.38 11.79 6.56
C HIS A 324 0.05 11.58 6.07
N THR A 325 0.25 10.64 5.14
CA THR A 325 1.57 10.35 4.59
C THR A 325 1.96 11.24 3.42
N GLY A 326 1.03 12.06 2.89
CA GLY A 326 1.20 12.81 1.64
C GLY A 326 1.15 11.93 0.39
N GLY A 327 0.58 10.73 0.50
CA GLY A 327 0.37 9.76 -0.56
C GLY A 327 1.44 8.67 -0.68
N PHE A 328 1.02 7.51 -1.21
CA PHE A 328 1.87 6.35 -1.46
C PHE A 328 1.33 5.49 -2.62
N GLY A 329 2.20 4.64 -3.18
CA GLY A 329 1.93 3.86 -4.38
C GLY A 329 1.05 2.66 -4.13
N ASN A 330 1.43 1.82 -3.18
CA ASN A 330 0.79 0.53 -2.95
C ASN A 330 0.48 0.30 -1.46
N LEU A 331 -0.75 -0.13 -1.18
CA LEU A 331 -1.14 -0.69 0.11
C LEU A 331 -0.95 -2.20 0.05
N LEU A 332 -0.07 -2.74 0.89
CA LEU A 332 0.18 -4.17 0.98
C LEU A 332 -0.64 -4.77 2.12
N MET A 333 -1.55 -5.67 1.79
CA MET A 333 -2.42 -6.32 2.76
C MET A 333 -1.76 -7.59 3.29
N LEU A 334 -1.71 -7.72 4.61
CA LEU A 334 -1.22 -8.94 5.23
C LEU A 334 -2.13 -10.14 4.91
N CYS A 335 -1.53 -11.29 4.63
CA CYS A 335 -2.24 -12.53 4.36
C CYS A 335 -2.27 -13.43 5.61
N HIS A 336 -3.38 -14.13 5.83
CA HIS A 336 -3.59 -15.00 6.99
C HIS A 336 -4.25 -16.32 6.60
N ASP A 337 -3.96 -17.38 7.36
CA ASP A 337 -4.70 -18.64 7.29
C ASP A 337 -6.09 -18.51 7.96
N TRP A 338 -7.10 -18.26 7.12
CA TRP A 338 -8.52 -18.26 7.47
C TRP A 338 -9.15 -19.66 7.35
N GLY A 339 -8.36 -20.71 7.09
CA GLY A 339 -8.80 -22.09 6.88
C GLY A 339 -9.87 -22.23 5.80
N ALA A 340 -10.72 -23.27 5.92
CA ALA A 340 -11.85 -23.49 4.99
C ALA A 340 -12.87 -22.33 4.96
N GLN A 341 -12.91 -21.48 6.00
CA GLN A 341 -13.71 -20.26 6.02
C GLN A 341 -13.09 -19.14 5.17
N GLY A 342 -11.78 -19.18 4.91
CA GLY A 342 -11.07 -18.30 3.99
C GLY A 342 -11.59 -18.37 2.55
N ARG A 343 -12.12 -19.52 2.12
CA ARG A 343 -12.85 -19.65 0.86
C ARG A 343 -14.12 -18.79 0.80
N LYS A 344 -14.65 -18.30 1.94
CA LYS A 344 -15.77 -17.35 2.00
C LYS A 344 -15.31 -15.91 2.27
N GLY A 345 -14.22 -15.73 3.02
CA GLY A 345 -13.60 -14.42 3.29
C GLY A 345 -12.93 -13.80 2.06
N CYS A 346 -12.14 -14.58 1.31
CA CYS A 346 -11.64 -14.16 -0.01
C CYS A 346 -12.80 -13.92 -0.99
N VAL A 347 -13.86 -14.73 -0.94
CA VAL A 347 -15.06 -14.57 -1.79
C VAL A 347 -15.80 -13.24 -1.57
N ARG A 348 -15.60 -12.52 -0.46
CA ARG A 348 -16.17 -11.17 -0.28
C ARG A 348 -15.47 -10.08 -1.11
N PHE A 349 -14.21 -10.24 -1.51
CA PHE A 349 -13.57 -9.28 -2.42
C PHE A 349 -14.11 -9.33 -3.86
N ARG A 350 -14.82 -10.41 -4.25
CA ARG A 350 -15.50 -10.50 -5.55
C ARG A 350 -16.57 -9.41 -5.72
N CYS A 351 -17.06 -8.81 -4.63
CA CYS A 351 -18.00 -7.69 -4.69
C CYS A 351 -17.34 -6.32 -4.91
N TRP A 352 -16.02 -6.20 -4.84
CA TRP A 352 -15.34 -4.91 -4.97
C TRP A 352 -14.70 -4.67 -6.34
N GLN A 353 -14.35 -5.74 -7.07
CA GLN A 353 -13.88 -5.60 -8.44
C GLN A 353 -14.93 -5.30 -9.53
N PRO A 354 -16.21 -5.02 -9.20
CA PRO A 354 -17.07 -4.19 -10.05
C PRO A 354 -17.37 -2.79 -9.51
N ARG A 355 -16.75 -2.30 -8.41
CA ARG A 355 -17.04 -0.96 -7.86
C ARG A 355 -15.85 -0.01 -7.73
N CYS A 356 -14.60 -0.49 -7.63
CA CYS A 356 -13.42 0.40 -7.68
C CYS A 356 -12.58 0.29 -8.95
N SER A 357 -12.98 -0.55 -9.91
CA SER A 357 -12.51 -0.51 -11.30
C SER A 357 -13.44 0.27 -12.23
N ARG A 358 -14.57 0.79 -11.72
CA ARG A 358 -15.35 1.78 -12.47
C ARG A 358 -14.59 3.09 -12.37
N SER A 359 -14.18 3.60 -13.52
CA SER A 359 -13.61 4.94 -13.75
C SER A 359 -13.74 5.83 -12.52
N TRP A 360 -12.61 6.20 -11.91
CA TRP A 360 -12.56 7.24 -10.89
C TRP A 360 -13.53 8.36 -11.29
N PRO A 361 -14.39 8.83 -10.37
CA PRO A 361 -15.33 9.90 -10.65
C PRO A 361 -14.62 10.98 -11.44
N THR A 362 -15.02 11.13 -12.71
CA THR A 362 -14.35 12.09 -13.57
C THR A 362 -15.00 13.42 -13.26
N LEU A 363 -14.22 14.31 -12.64
CA LEU A 363 -14.61 15.72 -12.52
C LEU A 363 -14.85 16.23 -13.94
N ILE A 364 -16.09 16.60 -14.24
CA ILE A 364 -16.39 17.28 -15.50
C ILE A 364 -16.01 18.74 -15.28
N PRO A 365 -15.02 19.29 -16.02
CA PRO A 365 -14.63 20.68 -15.84
C PRO A 365 -15.80 21.58 -16.20
N THR A 366 -16.41 22.19 -15.19
CA THR A 366 -17.46 23.20 -15.34
C THR A 366 -16.87 24.58 -15.10
N THR A 367 -15.92 24.98 -15.96
CA THR A 367 -15.14 26.26 -15.95
C THR A 367 -14.40 26.58 -14.63
N GLU A 368 -13.33 27.38 -14.72
CA GLU A 368 -12.34 27.61 -13.65
C GLU A 368 -12.96 27.95 -12.27
N THR A 369 -12.43 27.31 -11.23
CA THR A 369 -12.65 27.64 -9.81
C THR A 369 -12.22 29.09 -9.56
N THR A 370 -13.14 29.94 -9.11
CA THR A 370 -12.89 31.36 -8.86
C THR A 370 -12.15 31.62 -7.55
N ARG A 371 -12.06 30.64 -6.65
CA ARG A 371 -11.31 30.70 -5.38
C ARG A 371 -10.65 29.35 -5.07
N PRO A 372 -9.47 29.34 -4.41
CA PRO A 372 -8.82 28.09 -3.97
C PRO A 372 -9.72 27.30 -3.01
N LEU A 373 -9.76 25.97 -3.16
CA LEU A 373 -10.58 25.03 -2.38
C LEU A 373 -10.15 24.86 -0.90
N SER A 374 -9.30 25.75 -0.39
CA SER A 374 -8.91 25.73 1.01
C SER A 374 -9.98 26.41 1.85
N PRO A 375 -10.32 25.90 3.05
CA PRO A 375 -11.14 26.65 4.01
C PRO A 375 -10.52 28.04 4.21
N PRO A 376 -11.33 29.11 4.25
CA PRO A 376 -10.83 30.41 4.68
C PRO A 376 -10.13 30.24 6.04
N GLN A 377 -8.95 30.85 6.22
CA GLN A 377 -8.08 30.61 7.39
C GLN A 377 -8.90 30.70 8.70
N GLY A 378 -9.13 29.56 9.35
CA GLY A 378 -9.86 29.47 10.62
C GLY A 378 -11.40 29.41 10.54
N GLY A 379 -11.99 29.21 9.36
CA GLY A 379 -13.45 29.09 9.19
C GLY A 379 -13.96 27.67 8.91
N ASN A 380 -15.21 27.40 9.29
CA ASN A 380 -15.95 26.21 8.84
C ASN A 380 -16.30 26.35 7.35
N MET A 381 -16.48 25.23 6.64
CA MET A 381 -16.99 25.19 5.27
C MET A 381 -18.21 24.27 5.21
N PHE A 382 -19.24 24.66 4.48
CA PHE A 382 -20.44 23.85 4.30
C PHE A 382 -20.50 23.26 2.89
N ILE A 383 -20.75 21.96 2.80
CA ILE A 383 -20.82 21.23 1.53
C ILE A 383 -22.23 20.68 1.37
N ALA A 384 -22.89 21.07 0.29
CA ALA A 384 -24.18 20.50 -0.11
C ALA A 384 -23.99 19.64 -1.35
N THR A 385 -24.44 18.39 -1.26
CA THR A 385 -24.35 17.42 -2.35
C THR A 385 -25.74 16.93 -2.76
N ASN A 386 -25.93 16.75 -4.06
CA ASN A 386 -27.15 16.17 -4.62
C ASN A 386 -26.79 15.10 -5.63
N ARG A 387 -27.18 13.85 -5.36
CA ARG A 387 -26.97 12.72 -6.25
C ARG A 387 -28.14 12.57 -7.20
N ILE A 388 -27.86 12.53 -8.49
CA ILE A 388 -28.84 12.53 -9.57
C ILE A 388 -28.64 11.29 -10.44
N LYS A 389 -29.74 10.58 -10.74
CA LYS A 389 -29.77 9.46 -11.68
C LYS A 389 -30.38 9.93 -13.01
N VAL A 390 -29.69 9.68 -14.13
CA VAL A 390 -30.20 9.98 -15.47
C VAL A 390 -30.25 8.73 -16.33
N LYS A 391 -31.16 8.67 -17.30
CA LYS A 391 -31.21 7.61 -18.31
C LYS A 391 -29.87 7.51 -19.04
N THR A 392 -29.40 6.29 -19.25
CA THR A 392 -28.15 6.03 -19.99
C THR A 392 -28.19 6.66 -21.38
N GLY A 393 -27.11 7.37 -21.73
CA GLY A 393 -26.98 8.14 -22.97
C GLY A 393 -27.29 9.63 -22.86
N PHE A 394 -27.85 10.08 -21.73
CA PHE A 394 -28.18 11.50 -21.49
C PHE A 394 -27.18 12.22 -20.57
N GLY A 395 -26.10 11.56 -20.15
CA GLY A 395 -25.12 12.14 -19.23
C GLY A 395 -24.46 13.42 -19.74
N ASP A 396 -24.14 13.47 -21.03
CA ASP A 396 -23.51 14.67 -21.62
C ASP A 396 -24.53 15.82 -21.76
N THR A 397 -25.81 15.50 -22.02
CA THR A 397 -26.91 16.47 -22.01
C THR A 397 -27.08 17.10 -20.63
N LEU A 398 -27.02 16.28 -19.56
CA LEU A 398 -27.05 16.79 -18.19
C LEU A 398 -25.84 17.70 -17.91
N ALA A 399 -24.63 17.26 -18.30
CA ALA A 399 -23.42 18.04 -18.09
C ALA A 399 -23.47 19.41 -18.77
N GLU A 400 -24.01 19.50 -19.99
CA GLU A 400 -24.21 20.79 -20.69
C GLU A 400 -25.18 21.71 -19.96
N MET A 401 -26.24 21.18 -19.34
CA MET A 401 -27.16 22.01 -18.53
C MET A 401 -26.44 22.69 -17.35
N PHE A 402 -25.44 22.04 -16.76
CA PHE A 402 -24.66 22.60 -15.66
C PHE A 402 -23.49 23.51 -16.11
N LYS A 403 -23.14 23.53 -17.40
CA LYS A 403 -22.17 24.49 -17.97
C LYS A 403 -22.76 25.88 -18.14
N ALA A 404 -24.06 25.97 -18.46
CA ALA A 404 -24.81 27.22 -18.49
C ALA A 404 -25.16 27.63 -17.05
N ARG A 405 -24.14 28.02 -16.29
CA ARG A 405 -24.28 28.28 -14.85
C ARG A 405 -25.39 29.32 -14.61
N GLY A 406 -26.39 28.95 -13.82
CA GLY A 406 -27.43 29.85 -13.35
C GLY A 406 -26.88 30.88 -12.35
N ALA A 407 -27.78 31.56 -11.63
CA ALA A 407 -27.44 32.63 -10.68
C ALA A 407 -26.64 32.19 -9.41
N VAL A 408 -26.20 30.93 -9.32
CA VAL A 408 -25.56 30.38 -8.11
C VAL A 408 -24.18 30.97 -7.86
N GLN A 409 -23.38 31.23 -8.91
CA GLN A 409 -22.02 31.77 -8.74
C GLN A 409 -21.98 33.19 -8.20
N ASP A 410 -23.09 33.92 -8.37
CA ASP A 410 -23.21 35.32 -8.00
C ASP A 410 -23.83 35.44 -6.59
N HIS A 411 -24.16 34.31 -5.95
CA HIS A 411 -24.74 34.27 -4.62
C HIS A 411 -23.66 34.49 -3.54
N SER A 412 -23.99 35.33 -2.55
CA SER A 412 -23.11 35.54 -1.40
C SER A 412 -22.82 34.22 -0.68
N GLY A 413 -21.58 34.02 -0.26
CA GLY A 413 -21.12 32.81 0.44
C GLY A 413 -20.92 31.58 -0.45
N PHE A 414 -21.15 31.66 -1.77
CA PHE A 414 -20.78 30.59 -2.69
C PHE A 414 -19.27 30.52 -2.91
N ILE A 415 -18.67 29.33 -2.79
CA ILE A 415 -17.23 29.10 -2.97
C ILE A 415 -16.94 28.43 -4.32
N SER A 416 -17.56 27.26 -4.56
CA SER A 416 -17.32 26.49 -5.77
C SER A 416 -18.47 25.51 -6.08
N PHE A 417 -18.49 25.05 -7.32
CA PHE A 417 -19.42 24.04 -7.83
C PHE A 417 -18.62 22.98 -8.59
N GLU A 418 -19.00 21.72 -8.38
CA GLU A 418 -18.42 20.58 -9.08
C GLU A 418 -19.53 19.63 -9.53
N LEU A 419 -19.39 19.12 -10.75
CA LEU A 419 -20.23 18.05 -11.27
C LEU A 419 -19.36 16.82 -11.51
N TRP A 420 -19.66 15.76 -10.77
CA TRP A 420 -18.94 14.51 -10.85
C TRP A 420 -19.78 13.47 -11.57
N LYS A 421 -19.21 12.87 -12.62
CA LYS A 421 -19.80 11.68 -13.24
C LYS A 421 -19.32 10.46 -12.46
N MET A 422 -20.23 9.82 -11.73
CA MET A 422 -19.90 8.78 -10.76
C MET A 422 -19.87 7.40 -11.41
N HIS A 423 -21.02 6.91 -11.87
CA HIS A 423 -21.13 5.57 -12.46
C HIS A 423 -22.03 5.53 -13.68
N LYS A 424 -21.77 4.58 -14.57
CA LYS A 424 -22.63 4.26 -15.71
C LYS A 424 -23.06 2.79 -15.64
N THR A 425 -24.35 2.54 -15.81
CA THR A 425 -24.96 1.22 -15.93
C THR A 425 -25.71 1.13 -17.26
N PRO A 426 -26.20 -0.05 -17.69
CA PRO A 426 -27.07 -0.14 -18.86
C PRO A 426 -28.32 0.73 -18.74
N ASP A 427 -28.85 0.90 -17.52
CA ASP A 427 -30.15 1.54 -17.29
C ASP A 427 -30.05 3.03 -16.93
N HIS A 428 -28.97 3.43 -16.24
CA HIS A 428 -28.77 4.81 -15.79
C HIS A 428 -27.29 5.22 -15.62
N GLU A 429 -27.04 6.53 -15.65
CA GLU A 429 -25.81 7.21 -15.27
C GLU A 429 -26.03 8.01 -13.98
N ASP A 430 -25.08 7.96 -13.05
CA ASP A 430 -25.12 8.70 -11.79
C ASP A 430 -24.20 9.91 -11.84
N PHE A 431 -24.73 11.02 -11.31
CA PHE A 431 -24.01 12.27 -11.13
C PHE A 431 -24.08 12.71 -9.68
N LEU A 432 -23.01 13.34 -9.21
CA LEU A 432 -22.99 14.03 -7.93
C LEU A 432 -22.74 15.51 -8.21
N VAL A 433 -23.72 16.34 -7.85
CA VAL A 433 -23.59 17.79 -7.82
C VAL A 433 -23.05 18.16 -6.45
N VAL A 434 -21.94 18.89 -6.39
CA VAL A 434 -21.32 19.35 -5.16
C VAL A 434 -21.22 20.86 -5.19
N THR A 435 -21.69 21.52 -4.14
CA THR A 435 -21.54 22.96 -3.95
C THR A 435 -20.90 23.24 -2.60
N HIS A 436 -19.91 24.13 -2.60
CA HIS A 436 -19.19 24.56 -1.42
C HIS A 436 -19.62 25.98 -1.05
N TRP A 437 -19.83 26.19 0.25
CA TRP A 437 -20.36 27.42 0.83
C TRP A 437 -19.54 27.84 2.05
N GLU A 438 -19.48 29.14 2.30
CA GLU A 438 -18.84 29.71 3.49
C GLU A 438 -19.60 29.25 4.76
N THR A 439 -20.93 29.23 4.72
CA THR A 439 -21.77 28.72 5.83
C THR A 439 -22.97 27.92 5.34
N GLU A 440 -23.60 27.16 6.25
CA GLU A 440 -24.88 26.50 6.01
C GLU A 440 -25.99 27.51 5.64
N GLU A 441 -26.00 28.69 6.28
CA GLU A 441 -27.01 29.73 6.04
C GLU A 441 -26.92 30.33 4.63
N ASP A 442 -25.70 30.43 4.08
CA ASP A 442 -25.49 30.90 2.70
C ASP A 442 -26.14 29.94 1.68
N HIS A 443 -25.98 28.63 1.89
CA HIS A 443 -26.65 27.61 1.08
C HIS A 443 -28.18 27.67 1.25
N HIS A 444 -28.70 27.79 2.48
CA HIS A 444 -30.14 27.91 2.71
C HIS A 444 -30.72 29.15 2.02
N THR A 445 -30.01 30.29 2.09
CA THR A 445 -30.42 31.52 1.41
C THR A 445 -30.48 31.33 -0.10
N TRP A 446 -29.48 30.64 -0.67
CA TRP A 446 -29.49 30.28 -2.09
C TRP A 446 -30.73 29.46 -2.46
N THR A 447 -31.06 28.39 -1.72
CA THR A 447 -32.23 27.54 -2.04
C THR A 447 -33.58 28.26 -2.00
N ARG A 448 -33.65 29.43 -1.35
CA ARG A 448 -34.86 30.28 -1.26
C ARG A 448 -34.86 31.44 -2.27
N SER A 449 -33.76 31.65 -2.99
CA SER A 449 -33.59 32.77 -3.91
C SER A 449 -34.44 32.66 -5.19
N ASP A 450 -34.67 33.80 -5.86
CA ASP A 450 -35.27 33.82 -7.20
C ASP A 450 -34.37 33.12 -8.24
N GLY A 451 -33.05 33.18 -8.02
CA GLY A 451 -32.05 32.50 -8.84
C GLY A 451 -32.20 30.97 -8.82
N PHE A 452 -32.39 30.40 -7.63
CA PHE A 452 -32.65 28.97 -7.48
C PHE A 452 -33.98 28.56 -8.11
N ARG A 453 -35.05 29.34 -7.88
CA ARG A 453 -36.36 29.09 -8.50
C ARG A 453 -36.31 29.14 -10.02
N SER A 454 -35.55 30.08 -10.58
CA SER A 454 -35.36 30.22 -12.02
C SER A 454 -34.53 29.07 -12.59
N ALA A 455 -33.48 28.64 -11.90
CA ALA A 455 -32.63 27.51 -12.32
C ALA A 455 -33.37 26.15 -12.30
N HIS A 456 -34.46 26.05 -11.52
CA HIS A 456 -35.31 24.86 -11.42
C HIS A 456 -36.70 25.06 -12.06
N ALA A 457 -36.88 26.15 -12.81
CA ALA A 457 -38.11 26.42 -13.54
C ALA A 457 -38.21 25.48 -14.77
N GLY A 458 -39.40 24.93 -15.02
CA GLY A 458 -39.65 24.03 -16.16
C GLY A 458 -39.80 22.55 -15.81
N GLY A 459 -39.65 22.18 -14.53
CA GLY A 459 -39.78 20.80 -14.06
C GLY A 459 -38.55 19.93 -14.36
N PRO A 460 -38.47 18.73 -13.77
CA PRO A 460 -37.36 17.83 -14.00
C PRO A 460 -37.37 17.32 -15.46
N PRO A 461 -36.24 17.38 -16.19
CA PRO A 461 -36.15 16.75 -17.51
C PRO A 461 -36.60 15.29 -17.51
N ASP A 462 -37.27 14.85 -18.58
CA ASP A 462 -37.82 13.48 -18.73
C ASP A 462 -36.77 12.36 -18.69
N PHE A 463 -35.48 12.70 -18.76
CA PHE A 463 -34.37 11.77 -18.62
C PHE A 463 -33.86 11.62 -17.18
N LEU A 464 -34.39 12.37 -16.21
CA LEU A 464 -34.12 12.16 -14.78
C LEU A 464 -34.91 10.96 -14.25
N LEU A 465 -34.23 10.10 -13.49
CA LEU A 465 -34.80 8.89 -12.92
C LEU A 465 -35.07 9.07 -11.43
N GLY A 466 -36.13 9.83 -11.13
CA GLY A 466 -36.59 10.11 -9.77
C GLY A 466 -36.01 11.39 -9.16
N PRO A 467 -36.37 11.69 -7.89
CA PRO A 467 -35.82 12.83 -7.16
C PRO A 467 -34.34 12.59 -6.84
N GLY A 468 -33.57 13.68 -6.72
CA GLY A 468 -32.19 13.59 -6.27
C GLY A 468 -32.08 13.22 -4.78
N GLU A 469 -30.99 12.55 -4.41
CA GLU A 469 -30.66 12.24 -3.02
C GLU A 469 -29.75 13.35 -2.47
N PHE A 470 -30.27 14.14 -1.53
CA PHE A 470 -29.59 15.33 -1.01
C PHE A 470 -28.92 15.05 0.34
N HIS A 471 -27.64 15.41 0.47
CA HIS A 471 -26.85 15.28 1.70
C HIS A 471 -26.03 16.55 1.95
N THR A 472 -25.88 16.92 3.21
CA THR A 472 -25.09 18.08 3.64
C THR A 472 -24.01 17.66 4.62
N TYR A 473 -22.89 18.38 4.59
CA TYR A 473 -21.73 18.13 5.43
C TYR A 473 -21.17 19.45 5.94
N GLU A 474 -20.81 19.51 7.22
CA GLU A 474 -20.05 20.61 7.80
C GLU A 474 -18.59 20.18 7.97
N VAL A 475 -17.67 20.93 7.38
CA VAL A 475 -16.23 20.69 7.49
C VAL A 475 -15.66 21.66 8.51
N VAL A 476 -15.23 21.11 9.65
CA VAL A 476 -14.67 21.87 10.77
C VAL A 476 -13.14 21.72 10.77
N HIS A 477 -12.42 22.80 10.45
CA HIS A 477 -10.96 22.81 10.48
C HIS A 477 -10.45 23.44 11.79
N ARG A 478 -10.16 22.62 12.82
CA ARG A 478 -9.51 23.10 14.05
C ARG A 478 -7.99 23.06 13.90
N LEU A 479 -7.36 24.23 13.86
CA LEU A 479 -5.93 24.37 14.10
C LEU A 479 -5.71 24.32 15.63
N GLU A 480 -5.15 23.22 16.16
CA GLU A 480 -4.67 23.23 17.54
C GLU A 480 -3.40 24.08 17.62
N ALA A 481 -3.47 25.19 18.36
CA ALA A 481 -2.33 26.05 18.61
C ALA A 481 -1.33 25.32 19.51
N SER A 482 -0.16 24.97 18.97
CA SER A 482 0.98 24.49 19.75
C SER A 482 1.39 25.56 20.77
N GLY A 483 1.37 25.18 22.05
CA GLY A 483 1.58 26.07 23.19
C GLY A 483 2.92 26.82 23.16
N ALA A 484 2.85 28.12 23.39
CA ALA A 484 3.99 28.94 23.77
C ALA A 484 4.40 28.56 25.20
N ALA A 485 5.65 28.14 25.37
CA ALA A 485 6.28 27.98 26.67
C ALA A 485 6.29 29.35 27.38
N ALA A 486 5.73 29.37 28.58
CA ALA A 486 5.77 30.49 29.49
C ALA A 486 7.21 30.74 29.94
N ALA A 487 7.72 31.94 29.66
CA ALA A 487 8.82 32.55 30.39
C ALA A 487 8.22 33.67 31.25
N ALA A 488 8.20 33.47 32.57
CA ALA A 488 8.13 34.53 33.58
C ALA A 488 8.51 33.95 34.95
N ASP A 489 9.58 34.53 35.49
CA ASP A 489 10.13 34.54 36.86
C ASP A 489 10.67 33.27 37.53
#